data_AF-A0A2S4PR72-F1
#
_entry.id   AF-A0A2S4PR72-F1
#
_cell.length_a   1.000
_cell.length_b   1.000
_cell.length_c   1.000
_cell.angle_alpha   90.00
_cell.angle_beta   90.00
_cell.angle_gamma   90.00
#
_symmetry.space_group_name_H-M   'P 1'
#
loop_
_entity.id
_entity.type
_entity.pdbx_description
1 polymer ?
#
loop_
_entity_poly.entity_id
_entity_poly.type
_entity_poly.pdbx_seq_one_letter_code
_entity_poly.pdbx_strand_id
1 'polypeptide(L)'
;MPKNKGKGGKNRRRGKNENDNEKRELTFKDEGQEYAQVLKMLGNGRLEALCFDGSKRLAHIRGKLRKKVWINQGDIILLSLRDYQDEKGDVILKYSADEARSLKAYGELPESAKINETDTYGQEGEGDCNFEFDEDRSGSDDDNGKAKDIDSEILTAFNLITQGPEMDEDGKDITIKLSTEFLL
;
A
#
# COMPACT_ATOMS: atom_id res chain seq x y z
N MET A 1 35.63 -45.48 2.00
CA MET A 1 34.16 -45.70 1.92
C MET A 1 33.48 -44.40 1.50
N PRO A 2 32.78 -44.35 0.36
CA PRO A 2 32.10 -43.14 -0.10
C PRO A 2 30.84 -42.91 0.75
N LYS A 3 30.75 -41.78 1.45
CA LYS A 3 29.53 -41.42 2.19
C LYS A 3 28.47 -40.95 1.20
N ASN A 4 27.37 -41.69 1.10
CA ASN A 4 26.17 -41.28 0.36
C ASN A 4 25.68 -39.93 0.88
N LYS A 5 25.72 -38.91 0.01
CA LYS A 5 25.04 -37.62 0.21
C LYS A 5 23.53 -37.87 0.26
N GLY A 6 23.01 -38.17 1.44
CA GLY A 6 21.58 -38.25 1.71
C GLY A 6 20.92 -36.91 1.46
N LYS A 7 20.33 -36.74 0.28
CA LYS A 7 19.55 -35.55 -0.11
C LYS A 7 18.17 -35.58 0.57
N GLY A 8 18.13 -35.54 1.90
CA GLY A 8 16.88 -35.75 2.64
C GLY A 8 17.00 -35.68 4.15
N GLY A 9 17.42 -34.52 4.69
CA GLY A 9 17.28 -34.24 6.11
C GLY A 9 15.82 -33.93 6.47
N LYS A 10 15.41 -34.20 7.72
CA LYS A 10 14.07 -33.91 8.27
C LYS A 10 13.67 -32.41 8.24
N ASN A 11 14.58 -31.54 7.83
CA ASN A 11 14.38 -30.10 7.60
C ASN A 11 14.53 -29.71 6.12
N ARG A 12 14.37 -30.64 5.17
CA ARG A 12 14.33 -30.29 3.75
C ARG A 12 13.07 -29.46 3.51
N ARG A 13 13.23 -28.14 3.53
CA ARG A 13 12.24 -27.14 3.11
C ARG A 13 11.69 -27.56 1.75
N ARG A 14 10.48 -28.13 1.72
CA ARG A 14 9.67 -28.25 0.51
C ARG A 14 9.20 -26.85 0.15
N GLY A 15 10.05 -26.09 -0.55
CA GLY A 15 9.61 -24.90 -1.24
C GLY A 15 8.88 -25.32 -2.50
N LYS A 16 7.56 -25.11 -2.56
CA LYS A 16 6.82 -25.12 -3.82
C LYS A 16 6.98 -23.70 -4.38
N ASN A 17 7.96 -23.51 -5.25
CA ASN A 17 8.13 -22.23 -5.93
C ASN A 17 7.06 -22.14 -7.01
N GLU A 18 5.94 -21.50 -6.70
CA GLU A 18 4.97 -21.09 -7.70
C GLU A 18 5.38 -19.69 -8.13
N ASN A 19 5.82 -19.54 -9.38
CA ASN A 19 6.20 -18.26 -9.94
C ASN A 19 4.96 -17.36 -9.98
N ASP A 20 4.90 -16.39 -9.06
CA ASP A 20 3.78 -15.44 -8.96
C ASP A 20 3.93 -14.24 -9.89
N ASN A 21 5.07 -14.14 -10.58
CA ASN A 21 5.44 -12.97 -11.38
C ASN A 21 5.07 -13.10 -12.87
N GLU A 22 4.48 -14.23 -13.29
CA GLU A 22 3.94 -14.36 -14.65
C GLU A 22 2.61 -13.63 -14.75
N LYS A 23 2.46 -12.78 -15.77
CA LYS A 23 1.25 -11.99 -16.06
C LYS A 23 0.00 -12.85 -15.93
N ARG A 24 -0.77 -12.61 -14.87
CA ARG A 24 -2.01 -13.34 -14.58
C ARG A 24 -3.16 -12.69 -15.31
N GLU A 25 -4.18 -13.50 -15.55
CA GLU A 25 -5.47 -12.98 -15.97
C GLU A 25 -6.05 -12.13 -14.84
N LEU A 26 -6.46 -10.90 -15.19
CA LEU A 26 -7.10 -9.98 -14.25
C LEU A 26 -8.41 -10.61 -13.76
N THR A 27 -8.55 -10.75 -12.45
CA THR A 27 -9.79 -11.25 -11.85
C THR A 27 -10.72 -10.07 -11.59
N PHE A 28 -11.97 -10.15 -12.05
CA PHE A 28 -12.99 -9.15 -11.76
C PHE A 28 -13.76 -9.50 -10.48
N LYS A 29 -14.47 -8.53 -9.91
CA LYS A 29 -15.36 -8.79 -8.77
C LYS A 29 -16.61 -9.56 -9.22
N ASP A 30 -17.07 -10.46 -8.36
CA ASP A 30 -18.35 -11.16 -8.50
C ASP A 30 -19.39 -10.61 -7.52
N GLU A 31 -20.63 -11.10 -7.61
CA GLU A 31 -21.68 -10.83 -6.64
C GLU A 31 -21.25 -11.25 -5.22
N GLY A 32 -21.35 -10.32 -4.26
CA GLY A 32 -20.87 -10.52 -2.88
C GLY A 32 -19.38 -10.25 -2.68
N GLN A 33 -18.69 -9.71 -3.69
CA GLN A 33 -17.32 -9.22 -3.57
C GLN A 33 -17.25 -7.73 -3.89
N GLU A 34 -16.31 -7.03 -3.26
CA GLU A 34 -16.10 -5.61 -3.50
C GLU A 34 -14.62 -5.26 -3.52
N TYR A 35 -14.26 -4.27 -4.33
CA TYR A 35 -12.93 -3.72 -4.34
C TYR A 35 -12.72 -2.85 -3.10
N ALA A 36 -11.51 -2.86 -2.55
CA ALA A 36 -11.17 -2.00 -1.43
C ALA A 36 -9.71 -1.57 -1.41
N GLN A 37 -9.46 -0.47 -0.73
CA GLN A 37 -8.13 0.00 -0.40
C GLN A 37 -7.82 -0.26 1.07
N VAL A 38 -6.62 -0.76 1.35
CA VAL A 38 -6.17 -0.96 2.74
C VAL A 38 -5.90 0.39 3.41
N LEU A 39 -6.63 0.70 4.49
CA LEU A 39 -6.43 1.92 5.27
C LEU A 39 -5.37 1.77 6.35
N LYS A 40 -5.42 0.71 7.15
CA LYS A 40 -4.44 0.46 8.21
C LYS A 40 -4.37 -1.01 8.58
N MET A 41 -3.20 -1.44 9.02
CA MET A 41 -2.98 -2.81 9.52
C MET A 41 -3.30 -2.87 11.01
N LEU A 42 -4.16 -3.80 11.42
CA LEU A 42 -4.57 -3.99 12.82
C LEU A 42 -3.75 -5.07 13.54
N GLY A 43 -2.97 -5.86 12.79
CA GLY A 43 -2.21 -6.99 13.33
C GLY A 43 -3.01 -8.30 13.42
N ASN A 44 -2.37 -9.39 13.83
CA ASN A 44 -2.94 -10.75 13.83
C ASN A 44 -3.57 -11.16 12.47
N GLY A 45 -3.06 -10.59 11.37
CA GLY A 45 -3.61 -10.68 10.02
C GLY A 45 -5.04 -10.17 9.85
N ARG A 46 -5.37 -9.09 10.56
CA ARG A 46 -6.54 -8.25 10.33
C ARG A 46 -6.09 -6.87 9.82
N LEU A 47 -6.93 -6.26 9.02
CA LEU A 47 -6.72 -4.91 8.50
C LEU A 47 -8.07 -4.18 8.41
N GLU A 48 -8.00 -2.86 8.36
CA GLU A 48 -9.14 -2.02 8.03
C GLU A 48 -9.04 -1.64 6.55
N ALA A 49 -10.13 -1.85 5.81
CA ALA A 49 -10.22 -1.58 4.39
C ALA A 49 -11.35 -0.59 4.10
N LEU A 50 -11.07 0.40 3.26
CA LEU A 50 -12.08 1.28 2.69
C LEU A 50 -12.58 0.64 1.40
N CYS A 51 -13.82 0.18 1.42
CA CYS A 51 -14.46 -0.36 0.23
C CYS A 51 -14.86 0.80 -0.69
N PHE A 52 -14.91 0.54 -2.01
CA PHE A 52 -15.34 1.56 -2.98
C PHE A 52 -16.85 1.82 -2.95
N ASP A 53 -17.59 1.08 -2.12
CA ASP A 53 -18.95 1.43 -1.69
C ASP A 53 -18.99 2.62 -0.69
N GLY A 54 -17.83 3.06 -0.18
CA GLY A 54 -17.67 4.14 0.80
C GLY A 54 -17.60 3.68 2.27
N SER A 55 -17.86 2.40 2.54
CA SER A 55 -17.88 1.82 3.88
C SER A 55 -16.51 1.33 4.32
N LYS A 56 -16.18 1.53 5.59
CA LYS A 56 -14.98 0.98 6.22
C LYS A 56 -15.32 -0.37 6.83
N ARG A 57 -14.58 -1.40 6.41
CA ARG A 57 -14.82 -2.79 6.84
C ARG A 57 -13.58 -3.38 7.49
N LEU A 58 -13.82 -4.26 8.45
CA LEU A 58 -12.77 -5.06 9.07
C LEU A 58 -12.52 -6.31 8.24
N ALA A 59 -11.37 -6.35 7.59
CA ALA A 59 -10.99 -7.44 6.72
C ALA A 59 -10.07 -8.44 7.41
N HIS A 60 -10.31 -9.72 7.17
CA HIS A 60 -9.47 -10.80 7.64
C HIS A 60 -8.64 -11.39 6.50
N ILE A 61 -7.32 -11.47 6.66
CA ILE A 61 -6.42 -11.98 5.62
C ILE A 61 -6.53 -13.50 5.56
N ARG A 62 -7.03 -14.03 4.44
CA ARG A 62 -7.14 -15.47 4.19
C ARG A 62 -5.79 -16.15 4.36
N GLY A 63 -5.77 -17.32 5.01
CA GLY A 63 -4.53 -18.05 5.32
C GLY A 63 -3.65 -18.37 4.10
N LYS A 64 -4.26 -18.50 2.91
CA LYS A 64 -3.56 -18.66 1.63
C LYS A 64 -2.66 -17.47 1.32
N LEU A 65 -3.15 -16.24 1.50
CA LEU A 65 -2.41 -15.00 1.25
C LEU A 65 -1.30 -14.80 2.26
N ARG A 66 -1.54 -15.09 3.55
CA ARG A 66 -0.56 -14.88 4.63
C ARG A 66 0.83 -15.49 4.39
N LYS A 67 0.91 -16.58 3.60
CA LYS A 67 2.17 -17.26 3.28
C LYS A 67 2.79 -16.80 1.96
N LYS A 68 2.00 -16.19 1.09
CA LYS A 68 2.35 -15.97 -0.32
C LYS A 68 2.49 -14.49 -0.67
N VAL A 69 1.64 -13.64 -0.11
CA VAL A 69 1.50 -12.24 -0.48
C VAL A 69 1.57 -11.38 0.77
N TRP A 70 2.37 -10.32 0.68
CA TRP A 70 2.50 -9.31 1.71
C TRP A 70 1.57 -8.15 1.35
N ILE A 71 0.79 -7.69 2.33
CA ILE A 71 -0.19 -6.63 2.17
C ILE A 71 0.23 -5.46 3.06
N ASN A 72 0.33 -4.29 2.44
CA ASN A 72 0.69 -3.03 3.09
C ASN A 72 -0.47 -2.04 3.03
N GLN A 73 -0.29 -0.89 3.69
CA GLN A 73 -1.24 0.21 3.64
C GLN A 73 -1.31 0.82 2.22
N GLY A 74 -2.52 1.05 1.75
CA GLY A 74 -2.84 1.65 0.47
C GLY A 74 -2.84 0.68 -0.72
N ASP A 75 -2.57 -0.61 -0.49
CA ASP A 75 -2.75 -1.66 -1.50
C ASP A 75 -4.23 -1.80 -1.90
N ILE A 76 -4.47 -2.15 -3.15
CA ILE A 76 -5.81 -2.49 -3.66
C ILE A 76 -6.04 -3.98 -3.52
N ILE A 77 -7.18 -4.34 -2.94
CA ILE A 77 -7.54 -5.72 -2.60
C ILE A 77 -8.96 -6.03 -3.04
N LEU A 78 -9.24 -7.34 -3.20
CA LEU A 78 -10.57 -7.88 -3.41
C LEU A 78 -11.10 -8.45 -2.09
N LEU A 79 -12.23 -7.94 -1.62
CA LEU A 79 -12.92 -8.40 -0.42
C LEU A 79 -14.10 -9.29 -0.79
N SER A 80 -14.24 -10.40 -0.07
CA SER A 80 -15.51 -11.14 0.04
C SER A 80 -16.30 -10.55 1.19
N LEU A 81 -17.51 -10.08 0.91
CA LEU A 81 -18.46 -9.68 1.94
C LEU A 81 -19.13 -10.91 2.55
N ARG A 82 -19.66 -10.74 3.76
CA ARG A 82 -20.50 -11.74 4.43
C ARG A 82 -21.94 -11.26 4.42
N ASP A 83 -22.81 -12.13 3.97
CA ASP A 83 -24.26 -11.97 3.86
C ASP A 83 -24.93 -11.62 5.20
N TYR A 84 -24.37 -12.06 6.34
CA TYR A 84 -24.92 -11.79 7.67
C TYR A 84 -24.22 -10.66 8.45
N GLN A 85 -23.03 -10.22 8.02
CA GLN A 85 -22.29 -9.18 8.71
C GLN A 85 -21.47 -8.36 7.71
N ASP A 86 -22.09 -7.30 7.20
CA ASP A 86 -21.49 -6.46 6.16
C ASP A 86 -20.22 -5.75 6.67
N GLU A 87 -20.16 -5.34 7.94
CA GLU A 87 -18.97 -4.71 8.55
C GLU A 87 -17.68 -5.55 8.47
N LYS A 88 -17.80 -6.85 8.22
CA LYS A 88 -16.65 -7.77 8.17
C LYS A 88 -16.55 -8.43 6.81
N GLY A 89 -15.32 -8.57 6.34
CA GLY A 89 -15.01 -9.28 5.12
C GLY A 89 -13.76 -10.13 5.24
N ASP A 90 -13.54 -10.97 4.22
CA ASP A 90 -12.33 -11.76 4.07
C ASP A 90 -11.59 -11.34 2.79
N VAL A 91 -10.27 -11.17 2.86
CA VAL A 91 -9.45 -10.79 1.71
C VAL A 91 -9.22 -12.00 0.82
N ILE A 92 -9.62 -11.89 -0.46
CA ILE A 92 -9.47 -12.95 -1.46
C ILE A 92 -8.13 -12.83 -2.18
N LEU A 93 -7.85 -11.63 -2.71
CA LEU A 93 -6.74 -11.33 -3.61
C LEU A 93 -6.19 -9.93 -3.33
N LYS A 94 -4.89 -9.75 -3.55
CA LYS A 94 -4.23 -8.44 -3.64
C LYS A 94 -3.93 -8.19 -5.12
N TYR A 95 -4.23 -6.99 -5.60
CA TYR A 95 -3.81 -6.56 -6.92
C TYR A 95 -2.42 -5.91 -6.86
N SER A 96 -1.58 -6.17 -7.86
CA SER A 96 -0.37 -5.37 -8.08
C SER A 96 -0.73 -3.96 -8.57
N ALA A 97 0.21 -3.03 -8.51
CA ALA A 97 0.02 -1.66 -9.00
C ALA A 97 -0.39 -1.65 -10.49
N ASP A 98 0.19 -2.54 -11.30
CA ASP A 98 -0.13 -2.65 -12.74
C ASP A 98 -1.57 -3.14 -12.98
N GLU A 99 -2.01 -4.11 -12.19
CA GLU A 99 -3.38 -4.64 -12.23
C GLU A 99 -4.38 -3.57 -11.77
N ALA A 100 -4.03 -2.80 -10.73
CA ALA A 100 -4.85 -1.68 -10.26
C ALA A 100 -4.99 -0.57 -11.33
N ARG A 101 -3.93 -0.26 -12.09
CA ARG A 101 -4.03 0.67 -13.24
C ARG A 101 -4.91 0.11 -14.34
N SER A 102 -4.84 -1.20 -14.59
CA SER A 102 -5.72 -1.87 -15.56
C SER A 102 -7.19 -1.79 -15.12
N LEU A 103 -7.49 -2.06 -13.84
CA LEU A 103 -8.85 -1.93 -13.28
C LEU A 103 -9.40 -0.50 -13.40
N LYS A 104 -8.55 0.53 -13.23
CA LYS A 104 -8.93 1.91 -13.51
C LYS A 104 -9.26 2.15 -14.98
N ALA A 105 -8.48 1.59 -15.91
CA ALA A 105 -8.73 1.71 -17.33
C ALA A 105 -10.05 1.05 -17.75
N TYR A 106 -10.47 -0.01 -17.05
CA TYR A 106 -11.80 -0.63 -17.24
C TYR A 106 -12.96 0.16 -16.61
N GLY A 107 -12.69 1.18 -15.79
CA GLY A 107 -13.72 1.98 -15.13
C GLY A 107 -14.34 1.32 -13.90
N GLU A 108 -13.77 0.22 -13.39
CA GLU A 108 -14.23 -0.46 -12.18
C GLU A 108 -13.85 0.30 -10.90
N LEU A 109 -12.85 1.16 -10.98
CA LEU A 109 -12.34 1.96 -9.87
C LEU A 109 -12.50 3.45 -10.17
N PRO A 110 -12.90 4.28 -9.19
CA PRO A 110 -12.93 5.72 -9.36
C PRO A 110 -11.51 6.24 -9.62
N GLU A 111 -11.39 7.23 -10.52
CA GLU A 111 -10.11 7.80 -10.95
C GLU A 111 -9.30 8.39 -9.78
N SER A 112 -10.01 8.86 -8.74
CA SER A 112 -9.46 9.39 -7.49
C SER A 112 -8.78 8.36 -6.58
N ALA A 113 -8.87 7.06 -6.87
CA ALA A 113 -8.23 6.04 -6.06
C ALA A 113 -6.70 6.23 -6.05
N LYS A 114 -6.10 6.50 -4.88
CA LYS A 114 -4.65 6.66 -4.75
C LYS A 114 -3.99 5.28 -4.88
N ILE A 115 -3.35 4.98 -6.00
CA ILE A 115 -2.59 3.73 -6.16
C ILE A 115 -1.19 3.97 -5.59
N ASN A 116 -0.80 3.20 -4.57
CA ASN A 116 0.57 3.21 -4.08
C ASN A 116 1.44 2.32 -4.96
N GLU A 117 2.47 2.91 -5.57
CA GLU A 117 3.50 2.18 -6.31
C GLU A 117 4.59 1.62 -5.37
N THR A 118 4.16 0.99 -4.27
CA THR A 118 5.05 0.27 -3.34
C THR A 118 5.10 -1.21 -3.73
N ASP A 119 5.19 -1.51 -5.03
CA ASP A 119 5.80 -2.79 -5.39
C ASP A 119 7.29 -2.58 -5.25
N THR A 120 7.81 -3.09 -4.14
CA THR A 120 9.19 -3.48 -3.90
C THR A 120 10.03 -3.33 -5.16
N TYR A 121 10.86 -2.28 -5.23
CA TYR A 121 12.08 -2.28 -6.05
C TYR A 121 12.95 -3.45 -5.58
N GLY A 122 12.54 -4.66 -5.96
CA GLY A 122 13.37 -5.83 -6.13
C GLY A 122 13.74 -5.93 -7.60
N GLN A 123 14.03 -4.79 -8.23
CA GLN A 123 14.85 -4.74 -9.43
C GLN A 123 16.18 -5.39 -9.01
N GLU A 124 16.26 -6.70 -9.24
CA GLU A 124 17.31 -7.28 -10.07
C GLU A 124 18.62 -6.51 -9.99
N GLY A 125 19.18 -6.44 -8.79
CA GLY A 125 20.61 -6.35 -8.62
C GLY A 125 21.19 -7.71 -8.98
N GLU A 126 21.13 -8.09 -10.26
CA GLU A 126 22.29 -8.75 -10.89
C GLU A 126 23.46 -7.74 -10.84
N GLY A 127 23.91 -7.43 -9.64
CA GLY A 127 25.23 -6.89 -9.40
C GLY A 127 26.14 -8.09 -9.37
N ASP A 128 26.59 -8.46 -10.57
CA ASP A 128 27.76 -9.27 -10.82
C ASP A 128 28.75 -9.13 -9.67
N CYS A 129 29.08 -10.24 -9.04
CA CYS A 129 30.15 -10.33 -8.06
C CYS A 129 31.47 -10.12 -8.80
N ASN A 130 31.78 -8.86 -9.14
CA ASN A 130 33.12 -8.43 -9.53
C ASN A 130 33.99 -8.49 -8.27
N PHE A 131 34.54 -9.67 -8.02
CA PHE A 131 35.65 -9.87 -7.10
C PHE A 131 36.90 -9.24 -7.73
N GLU A 132 36.99 -7.92 -7.70
CA GLU A 132 38.22 -7.21 -8.03
C GLU A 132 38.95 -6.93 -6.73
N PHE A 133 39.80 -7.89 -6.37
CA PHE A 133 40.84 -7.75 -5.37
C PHE A 133 41.87 -6.77 -5.92
N ASP A 134 41.89 -5.54 -5.40
CA ASP A 134 43.06 -4.69 -5.56
C ASP A 134 43.32 -3.80 -4.33
N GLU A 135 44.61 -3.60 -4.09
CA GLU A 135 45.28 -3.17 -2.86
C GLU A 135 44.95 -1.76 -2.36
N ASP A 136 44.98 -1.65 -1.02
CA ASP A 136 45.42 -0.51 -0.21
C ASP A 136 45.19 0.92 -0.75
N ARG A 137 44.12 1.59 -0.28
CA ARG A 137 44.16 3.04 -0.03
C ARG A 137 43.38 3.45 1.22
N SER A 138 44.13 4.01 2.15
CA SER A 138 43.65 4.84 3.26
C SER A 138 42.84 6.04 2.76
N GLY A 139 41.75 6.35 3.46
CA GLY A 139 40.95 7.56 3.23
C GLY A 139 40.11 7.87 4.46
N SER A 140 40.43 8.97 5.13
CA SER A 140 39.82 9.49 6.36
C SER A 140 38.35 9.86 6.14
N ASP A 141 37.50 9.52 7.10
CA ASP A 141 36.11 9.94 7.20
C ASP A 141 36.01 11.45 7.46
N ASP A 142 35.24 12.18 6.65
CA ASP A 142 34.66 13.47 7.03
C ASP A 142 33.37 13.81 6.24
N ASP A 143 32.35 14.12 7.02
CA ASP A 143 31.23 15.06 6.85
C ASP A 143 29.90 14.70 6.12
N ASN A 144 28.85 14.93 6.92
CA ASN A 144 27.65 15.74 6.66
C ASN A 144 26.28 15.05 6.52
N GLY A 145 25.39 15.45 7.44
CA GLY A 145 23.99 15.06 7.49
C GLY A 145 23.12 15.84 6.50
N LYS A 146 21.96 15.25 6.18
CA LYS A 146 20.83 15.97 5.59
C LYS A 146 19.55 15.58 6.32
N ALA A 147 19.13 16.46 7.22
CA ALA A 147 17.74 16.55 7.65
C ALA A 147 16.90 16.93 6.43
N LYS A 148 15.74 16.28 6.27
CA LYS A 148 14.79 16.61 5.22
C LYS A 148 13.86 17.68 5.79
N ASP A 149 14.11 18.93 5.41
CA ASP A 149 13.17 20.02 5.61
C ASP A 149 11.93 19.73 4.76
N ILE A 150 10.78 19.65 5.44
CA ILE A 150 9.47 19.54 4.79
C ILE A 150 8.96 20.97 4.71
N ASP A 151 8.77 21.45 3.47
CA ASP A 151 8.42 22.83 3.16
C ASP A 151 7.23 23.32 4.01
N SER A 152 7.48 24.37 4.81
CA SER A 152 6.52 25.01 5.71
C SER A 152 5.28 25.58 5.00
N GLU A 153 5.33 25.70 3.68
CA GLU A 153 4.22 26.09 2.83
C GLU A 153 3.17 24.98 2.69
N ILE A 154 3.58 23.70 2.67
CA ILE A 154 2.66 22.56 2.56
C ILE A 154 1.88 22.38 3.88
N LEU A 155 2.54 22.59 5.02
CA LEU A 155 1.90 22.51 6.33
C LEU A 155 0.87 23.64 6.51
N THR A 156 1.21 24.86 6.05
CA THR A 156 0.30 26.01 6.08
C THR A 156 -0.91 25.80 5.16
N ALA A 157 -0.70 25.29 3.95
CA ALA A 157 -1.78 25.01 3.00
C ALA A 157 -2.75 23.92 3.49
N PHE A 158 -2.23 22.88 4.17
CA PHE A 158 -3.08 21.85 4.76
C PHE A 158 -3.92 22.40 5.93
N ASN A 159 -3.34 23.27 6.77
CA ASN A 159 -4.05 23.86 7.90
C ASN A 159 -5.15 24.86 7.47
N LEU A 160 -4.98 25.52 6.32
CA LEU A 160 -5.97 26.43 5.75
C LEU A 160 -7.19 25.69 5.17
N ILE A 161 -7.00 24.48 4.64
CA ILE A 161 -8.08 23.64 4.10
C ILE A 161 -8.91 23.00 5.22
N THR A 162 -8.32 22.79 6.41
CA THR A 162 -8.99 22.13 7.54
C THR A 162 -9.83 23.06 8.43
N GLN A 163 -9.77 24.37 8.24
CA GLN A 163 -10.71 25.29 8.86
C GLN A 163 -11.94 25.44 7.97
N GLY A 164 -12.94 24.58 8.21
CA GLY A 164 -14.26 24.75 7.61
C GLY A 164 -14.91 26.08 8.01
N PRO A 165 -15.89 26.59 7.23
CA PRO A 165 -16.55 27.85 7.54
C PRO A 165 -17.26 27.74 8.89
N GLU A 166 -16.82 28.55 9.85
CA GLU A 166 -17.54 28.79 11.10
C GLU A 166 -18.82 29.55 10.73
N MET A 167 -19.98 28.91 10.95
CA MET A 167 -21.28 29.51 10.72
C MET A 167 -21.82 30.02 12.05
N ASP A 168 -22.24 31.29 12.10
CA ASP A 168 -23.00 31.84 13.22
C ASP A 168 -24.37 31.13 13.33
N GLU A 169 -25.03 31.16 14.50
CA GLU A 169 -26.33 30.52 14.76
C GLU A 169 -27.49 31.01 13.84
N ASP A 170 -27.25 32.02 13.00
CA ASP A 170 -28.17 32.55 11.98
C ASP A 170 -27.81 32.17 10.52
N GLY A 171 -26.81 31.30 10.30
CA GLY A 171 -26.50 30.71 8.98
C GLY A 171 -25.94 31.67 7.92
N LYS A 172 -25.08 32.63 8.32
CA LYS A 172 -24.37 33.54 7.40
C LYS A 172 -22.86 33.28 7.41
N ASP A 173 -22.26 33.26 6.21
CA ASP A 173 -20.81 33.07 6.03
C ASP A 173 -19.99 34.28 6.52
N ILE A 174 -19.09 34.06 7.47
CA ILE A 174 -18.33 35.11 8.18
C ILE A 174 -16.99 35.45 7.48
N THR A 175 -16.54 34.63 6.53
CA THR A 175 -15.17 34.70 5.96
C THR A 175 -14.91 35.91 5.06
N ILE A 176 -15.94 36.62 4.58
CA ILE A 176 -15.77 37.68 3.57
C ILE A 176 -15.46 39.06 4.20
N LYS A 177 -15.66 39.25 5.51
CA LYS A 177 -15.53 40.59 6.11
C LYS A 177 -14.11 41.06 6.42
N LEU A 178 -13.14 40.16 6.54
CA LEU A 178 -11.76 40.54 6.91
C LEU A 178 -10.91 41.03 5.73
N SER A 179 -11.39 40.93 4.48
CA SER A 179 -10.64 41.40 3.31
C SER A 179 -10.87 42.89 2.98
N THR A 180 -11.88 43.55 3.56
CA THR A 180 -12.28 44.91 3.16
C THR A 180 -11.94 46.02 4.15
N GLU A 181 -11.42 45.72 5.34
CA GLU A 181 -10.99 46.75 6.32
C GLU A 181 -9.48 47.02 6.33
N PHE A 182 -8.69 46.37 5.46
CA PHE A 182 -7.25 46.66 5.34
C PHE A 182 -6.89 47.54 4.13
N LEU A 183 -7.89 48.09 3.44
CA LEU A 183 -7.73 48.98 2.28
C LEU A 183 -8.56 50.27 2.41
N LEU A 184 -8.44 50.93 3.56
CA LEU A 184 -8.78 52.35 3.76
C LEU A 184 -7.82 53.00 4.75
#